data_AF-A0A2N8NIA5-F1
#
_entry.id   AF-A0A2N8NIA5-F1
#
_cell.length_a   1.000
_cell.length_b   1.000
_cell.length_c   1.000
_cell.angle_alpha   90.00
_cell.angle_beta   90.00
_cell.angle_gamma   90.00
#
_symmetry.space_group_name_H-M   'P 1'
#
loop_
_entity.id
_entity.type
_entity.pdbx_description
1 polymer ?
#
loop_
_entity_poly.entity_id
_entity_poly.type
_entity_poly.pdbx_seq_one_letter_code
_entity_poly.pdbx_strand_id
1 'polypeptide(L)'
;MKRDSQLFFQEIKKDLTHYGELRLELLKLGAYEKAGKLFSVLSYTLILLTLIFFLTLFLFLALGFFLSEWLHSTGVGFSIVAILYVILVGGVVAFKNKIRRLILNALLEVLMNDDDDDDTPPATNKPHDNNPTQADPAQQAAS
;
A
#
# COMPACT_ATOMS: atom_id res chain seq x y z
N MET A 1 -33.31 -45.00 -13.96
CA MET A 1 -32.55 -43.99 -13.19
C MET A 1 -32.28 -42.66 -13.93
N LYS A 2 -33.01 -42.28 -15.01
CA LYS A 2 -32.80 -40.99 -15.71
C LYS A 2 -33.88 -39.92 -15.46
N ARG A 3 -34.99 -40.27 -14.80
CA ARG A 3 -36.13 -39.36 -14.56
C ARG A 3 -35.97 -38.51 -13.29
N ASP A 4 -35.28 -39.05 -12.28
CA ASP A 4 -35.11 -38.38 -10.98
C ASP A 4 -34.14 -37.20 -11.05
N SER A 5 -33.11 -37.28 -11.90
CA SER A 5 -32.11 -36.21 -12.07
C SER A 5 -32.67 -34.94 -12.73
N GLN A 6 -33.72 -35.04 -13.56
CA GLN A 6 -34.33 -33.87 -14.19
C GLN A 6 -35.25 -33.10 -13.23
N LEU A 7 -35.90 -33.81 -12.30
CA LEU A 7 -36.69 -33.18 -11.25
C LEU A 7 -35.78 -32.48 -10.23
N PHE A 8 -34.71 -33.15 -9.80
CA PHE A 8 -33.68 -32.52 -8.96
C PHE A 8 -33.03 -31.29 -9.61
N PHE A 9 -32.76 -31.34 -10.93
CA PHE A 9 -32.23 -30.17 -11.65
C PHE A 9 -33.24 -29.03 -11.75
N GLN A 10 -34.53 -29.31 -11.93
CA GLN A 10 -35.55 -28.26 -11.93
C GLN A 10 -35.74 -27.64 -10.55
N GLU A 11 -35.69 -28.45 -9.50
CA GLU A 11 -35.86 -28.01 -8.12
C GLU A 11 -34.67 -27.13 -7.68
N ILE A 12 -33.44 -27.54 -7.99
CA ILE A 12 -32.23 -26.71 -7.77
C ILE A 12 -32.27 -25.44 -8.63
N LYS A 13 -32.74 -25.50 -9.88
CA LYS A 13 -32.84 -24.33 -10.74
C LYS A 13 -33.90 -23.34 -10.22
N LYS A 14 -35.00 -23.83 -9.65
CA LYS A 14 -36.09 -23.03 -9.08
C LYS A 14 -35.65 -22.36 -7.78
N ASP A 15 -34.97 -23.09 -6.89
CA ASP A 15 -34.42 -22.54 -5.65
C ASP A 15 -33.27 -21.56 -5.91
N LEU A 16 -32.42 -21.82 -6.91
CA LEU A 16 -31.33 -20.92 -7.30
C LEU A 16 -31.83 -19.63 -7.96
N THR A 17 -32.94 -19.70 -8.69
CA THR A 17 -33.61 -18.52 -9.27
C THR A 17 -34.17 -17.63 -8.16
N HIS A 18 -34.81 -18.23 -7.15
CA HIS A 18 -35.37 -17.50 -6.01
C HIS A 18 -34.30 -16.90 -5.07
N TYR A 19 -33.19 -17.61 -4.86
CA TYR A 19 -32.02 -17.08 -4.13
C TYR A 19 -31.23 -16.02 -4.92
N GLY A 20 -31.27 -16.10 -6.25
CA GLY A 20 -30.60 -15.18 -7.16
C GLY A 20 -31.22 -13.79 -7.15
N GLU A 21 -32.56 -13.69 -7.13
CA GLU A 21 -33.28 -12.42 -7.05
C GLU A 21 -33.01 -11.69 -5.72
N LEU A 22 -33.04 -12.41 -4.60
CA LEU A 22 -32.84 -11.83 -3.28
C LEU A 22 -31.40 -11.34 -3.07
N ARG A 23 -30.41 -12.07 -3.62
CA ARG A 23 -29.01 -11.63 -3.64
C ARG A 23 -28.76 -10.51 -4.64
N LEU A 24 -29.43 -10.51 -5.79
CA LEU A 24 -29.36 -9.42 -6.75
C LEU A 24 -29.91 -8.12 -6.16
N GLU A 25 -30.98 -8.17 -5.38
CA GLU A 25 -31.58 -6.98 -4.75
C GLU A 25 -30.63 -6.34 -3.71
N LEU A 26 -29.99 -7.16 -2.88
CA LEU A 26 -28.96 -6.70 -1.93
C LEU A 26 -27.64 -6.28 -2.60
N LEU A 27 -27.27 -6.90 -3.73
CA LEU A 27 -26.14 -6.45 -4.56
C LEU A 27 -26.46 -5.15 -5.30
N LYS A 28 -27.71 -4.94 -5.73
CA LYS A 28 -28.17 -3.73 -6.44
C LYS A 28 -28.24 -2.51 -5.54
N LEU A 29 -28.42 -2.69 -4.23
CA LEU A 29 -28.40 -1.57 -3.29
C LEU A 29 -26.99 -1.38 -2.70
N GLY A 30 -26.36 -2.45 -2.21
CA GLY A 30 -25.04 -2.37 -1.56
C GLY A 30 -23.87 -2.21 -2.52
N ALA A 31 -23.91 -2.82 -3.71
CA ALA A 31 -22.87 -2.61 -4.72
C ALA A 31 -23.10 -1.34 -5.53
N TYR A 32 -24.33 -0.84 -5.69
CA TYR A 32 -24.59 0.41 -6.41
C TYR A 32 -24.36 1.64 -5.53
N GLU A 33 -24.64 1.56 -4.23
CA GLU A 33 -24.27 2.60 -3.27
C GLU A 33 -22.75 2.67 -3.08
N LYS A 34 -22.08 1.52 -2.91
CA LYS A 34 -20.61 1.46 -2.82
C LYS A 34 -19.94 1.80 -4.15
N ALA A 35 -20.43 1.27 -5.28
CA ALA A 35 -19.91 1.64 -6.59
C ALA A 35 -20.17 3.11 -6.88
N GLY A 36 -21.35 3.65 -6.60
CA GLY A 36 -21.66 5.07 -6.75
C GLY A 36 -20.74 5.96 -5.91
N LYS A 37 -20.44 5.57 -4.67
CA LYS A 37 -19.47 6.28 -3.81
C LYS A 37 -18.05 6.17 -4.35
N LEU A 38 -17.65 4.99 -4.84
CA LEU A 38 -16.36 4.79 -5.50
C LEU A 38 -16.28 5.61 -6.80
N PHE A 39 -17.31 5.59 -7.65
CA PHE A 39 -17.40 6.33 -8.91
C PHE A 39 -17.41 7.84 -8.68
N SER A 40 -18.07 8.32 -7.62
CA SER A 40 -18.02 9.73 -7.23
C SER A 40 -16.60 10.15 -6.84
N VAL A 41 -15.93 9.36 -5.99
CA VAL A 41 -14.54 9.61 -5.61
C VAL A 41 -13.59 9.43 -6.80
N LEU A 42 -13.78 8.40 -7.62
CA LEU A 42 -12.97 8.13 -8.80
C LEU A 42 -13.14 9.24 -9.83
N SER A 43 -14.37 9.66 -10.10
CA SER A 43 -14.68 10.74 -11.04
C SER A 43 -14.04 12.04 -10.57
N TYR A 44 -14.32 12.47 -9.33
CA TYR A 44 -13.69 13.67 -8.79
C TYR A 44 -12.16 13.60 -8.81
N THR A 45 -11.60 12.47 -8.40
CA THR A 45 -10.15 12.22 -8.44
C THR A 45 -9.62 12.26 -9.87
N LEU A 46 -10.30 11.68 -10.85
CA LEU A 46 -9.88 11.64 -12.26
C LEU A 46 -9.92 13.03 -12.88
N ILE A 47 -10.99 13.81 -12.62
CA ILE A 47 -11.09 15.21 -13.05
C ILE A 47 -9.93 16.02 -12.46
N LEU A 48 -9.72 15.95 -11.13
CA LEU A 48 -8.69 16.72 -10.46
C LEU A 48 -7.28 16.29 -10.89
N LEU A 49 -7.05 14.99 -11.03
CA LEU A 49 -5.80 14.41 -11.51
C LEU A 49 -5.50 14.87 -12.94
N THR A 50 -6.50 14.85 -13.83
CA THR A 50 -6.36 15.33 -15.21
C THR A 50 -6.05 16.82 -15.25
N LEU A 51 -6.71 17.61 -14.40
CA LEU A 51 -6.49 19.06 -14.31
C LEU A 51 -5.07 19.39 -13.84
N ILE A 52 -4.61 18.77 -12.75
CA ILE A 52 -3.24 18.93 -12.23
C ILE A 52 -2.21 18.41 -13.24
N PHE A 53 -2.52 17.30 -13.91
CA PHE A 53 -1.66 16.73 -14.95
C PHE A 53 -1.48 17.71 -16.11
N PHE A 54 -2.56 18.31 -16.63
CA PHE A 54 -2.45 19.32 -17.68
C PHE A 54 -1.75 20.59 -17.22
N LEU A 55 -2.00 21.05 -15.98
CA LEU A 55 -1.31 22.22 -15.44
C LEU A 55 0.20 21.97 -15.36
N THR A 56 0.59 20.81 -14.84
CA THR A 56 1.99 20.39 -14.74
C THR A 56 2.59 20.22 -16.14
N LEU A 57 1.87 19.57 -17.05
CA LEU A 57 2.32 19.38 -18.43
C LEU A 57 2.59 20.72 -19.11
N PHE A 58 1.66 21.67 -19.05
CA PHE A 58 1.86 23.00 -19.62
C PHE A 58 2.98 23.78 -18.97
N LEU A 59 3.14 23.68 -17.65
CA LEU A 59 4.26 24.30 -16.95
C LEU A 59 5.60 23.78 -17.47
N PHE A 60 5.74 22.46 -17.62
CA PHE A 60 6.95 21.82 -18.15
C PHE A 60 7.14 22.11 -19.63
N LEU A 61 6.06 22.19 -20.41
CA LEU A 61 6.12 22.53 -21.83
C LEU A 61 6.60 23.98 -22.01
N ALA A 62 6.06 24.91 -21.21
CA ALA A 62 6.50 26.31 -21.19
C ALA A 62 7.98 26.41 -20.79
N LEU A 63 8.40 25.70 -19.74
CA LEU A 63 9.81 25.62 -19.36
C LEU A 63 10.68 25.02 -20.47
N GLY A 64 10.19 23.99 -21.16
CA GLY A 64 10.87 23.33 -22.27
C GLY A 64 11.08 24.25 -23.46
N PHE A 65 10.05 25.01 -23.83
CA PHE A 65 10.16 26.04 -24.86
C PHE A 65 11.11 27.16 -24.45
N PHE A 66 11.03 27.64 -23.20
CA PHE A 66 11.93 28.67 -22.68
C PHE A 66 13.40 28.23 -22.68
N LEU A 67 13.70 27.01 -22.22
CA LEU A 67 15.05 26.44 -22.26
C LEU A 67 15.51 26.14 -23.70
N SER A 68 14.61 25.68 -24.55
CA SER A 68 14.88 25.42 -25.98
C SER A 68 15.34 26.70 -26.69
N GLU A 69 14.65 27.81 -26.45
CA GLU A 69 15.00 29.10 -27.04
C GLU A 69 16.34 29.62 -26.51
N TRP A 70 16.61 29.48 -25.22
CA TRP A 70 17.91 29.84 -24.64
C TRP A 70 19.06 29.03 -25.25
N LEU A 71 18.90 27.71 -25.36
CA LEU A 71 19.96 26.82 -25.84
C LEU A 71 20.13 26.81 -27.36
N HIS A 72 19.36 27.62 -28.10
CA HIS A 72 19.31 27.64 -29.57
C HIS A 72 19.05 26.25 -30.21
N SER A 73 18.49 25.30 -29.45
CA SER A 73 18.26 23.94 -29.91
C SER A 73 17.06 23.30 -29.21
N THR A 74 16.03 23.01 -29.99
CA THR A 74 14.79 22.40 -29.50
C THR A 74 14.99 21.02 -28.90
N GLY A 75 15.88 20.21 -29.48
CA GLY A 75 16.15 18.86 -28.97
C GLY A 75 16.77 18.88 -27.58
N VAL A 76 17.66 19.82 -27.31
CA VAL A 76 18.37 19.90 -26.01
C VAL A 76 17.46 20.47 -24.93
N GLY A 77 16.68 21.50 -25.24
CA GLY A 77 15.71 22.08 -24.29
C GLY A 77 14.69 21.06 -23.77
N PHE A 78 14.10 20.27 -24.66
CA PHE A 78 13.18 19.21 -24.27
C PHE A 78 13.88 18.05 -23.54
N SER A 79 15.11 17.70 -23.92
CA SER A 79 15.87 16.64 -23.22
C SER A 79 16.17 17.01 -21.77
N ILE A 80 16.52 18.26 -21.49
CA ILE A 80 16.75 18.75 -20.11
C ILE A 80 15.46 18.68 -19.30
N VAL A 81 14.35 19.13 -19.87
CA VAL A 81 13.04 19.07 -19.20
C VAL A 81 12.59 17.64 -18.93
N ALA A 82 12.86 16.70 -19.84
CA ALA A 82 12.58 15.28 -19.62
C ALA A 82 13.38 14.71 -18.45
N ILE A 83 14.68 15.00 -18.36
CA ILE A 83 15.53 14.59 -17.23
C ILE A 83 15.02 15.20 -15.92
N LEU A 84 14.70 16.49 -15.92
CA LEU A 84 14.18 17.19 -14.75
C LEU A 84 12.84 16.61 -14.29
N TYR A 85 11.96 16.21 -15.23
CA TYR A 85 10.69 15.55 -14.93
C TYR A 85 10.89 14.20 -14.24
N VAL A 86 11.82 13.37 -14.72
CA VAL A 86 12.15 12.07 -14.09
C VAL A 86 12.68 12.27 -12.67
N ILE A 87 13.55 13.25 -12.45
CA ILE A 87 14.09 13.57 -11.12
C ILE A 87 12.96 14.01 -10.19
N LEU A 88 12.05 14.86 -10.65
CA LEU A 88 10.95 15.37 -9.84
C LEU A 88 9.99 14.25 -9.43
N VAL A 89 9.59 13.40 -10.38
CA VAL A 89 8.76 12.21 -10.11
C VAL A 89 9.48 11.24 -9.17
N GLY A 90 10.76 10.97 -9.40
CA GLY A 90 11.58 10.13 -8.53
C GLY A 90 11.66 10.68 -7.10
N GLY A 91 11.81 12.01 -6.96
CA GLY A 91 11.79 12.72 -5.68
C GLY A 91 10.47 12.54 -4.94
N VAL A 92 9.34 12.72 -5.63
CA VAL A 92 7.99 12.54 -5.05
C VAL A 92 7.80 11.09 -4.57
N VAL A 93 8.23 10.09 -5.34
CA VAL A 93 8.12 8.68 -4.97
C VAL A 93 9.02 8.34 -3.77
N ALA A 94 10.24 8.86 -3.72
CA ALA A 94 11.15 8.67 -2.60
C ALA A 94 10.64 9.35 -1.32
N PHE A 95 10.04 10.53 -1.43
CA PHE A 95 9.53 11.30 -0.29
C PHE A 95 8.34 10.61 0.40
N LYS A 96 7.49 9.92 -0.38
CA LYS A 96 6.40 9.09 0.16
C LYS A 96 6.89 8.02 1.14
N ASN A 97 8.07 7.43 0.87
CA ASN A 97 8.67 6.45 1.78
C ASN A 97 9.25 7.11 3.04
N LYS A 98 9.76 8.35 2.94
CA LYS A 98 10.24 9.12 4.09
C LYS A 98 9.10 9.54 5.02
N ILE A 99 8.01 10.07 4.47
CA ILE A 99 6.83 10.50 5.24
C ILE A 99 6.23 9.35 6.03
N ARG A 100 6.07 8.17 5.42
CA ARG A 100 5.56 6.98 6.12
C ARG A 100 6.41 6.58 7.32
N ARG A 101 7.74 6.58 7.18
CA ARG A 101 8.64 6.22 8.28
C ARG A 101 8.63 7.25 9.42
N LEU A 102 8.55 8.53 9.07
CA LEU A 102 8.51 9.63 10.05
C LEU A 102 7.21 9.59 10.87
N ILE A 103 6.07 9.35 10.21
CA ILE A 103 4.77 9.20 10.87
C ILE A 103 4.74 7.95 11.76
N LEU A 104 5.31 6.83 11.30
CA LEU A 104 5.35 5.60 12.10
C LEU A 104 6.24 5.75 13.35
N ASN A 105 7.40 6.39 13.24
CA ASN A 105 8.25 6.65 14.40
C ASN A 105 7.59 7.64 15.37
N ALA A 106 6.93 8.68 14.88
CA ALA A 106 6.19 9.63 15.72
C ALA A 106 4.98 8.97 16.40
N LEU A 107 4.25 8.10 15.71
CA LEU A 107 3.16 7.32 16.29
C LEU A 107 3.67 6.34 17.35
N LEU A 108 4.79 5.66 17.10
CA LEU A 108 5.38 4.74 18.06
C LEU A 108 5.86 5.49 19.30
N GLU A 109 6.44 6.67 19.15
CA GLU A 109 6.87 7.51 20.25
C GLU A 109 5.71 8.09 21.05
N VAL A 110 4.61 8.47 20.42
CA VAL A 110 3.40 8.92 21.12
C VAL A 110 2.72 7.75 21.85
N LEU A 111 2.64 6.58 21.23
CA LEU A 111 2.05 5.41 21.87
C LEU A 111 2.91 4.85 23.01
N MET A 112 4.24 4.96 22.90
CA MET A 112 5.17 4.50 23.93
C MET A 112 5.39 5.53 25.04
N ASN A 113 5.14 6.83 24.79
CA ASN A 113 5.11 7.86 25.84
C ASN A 113 3.80 7.88 26.65
N ASP A 114 2.71 7.25 26.18
CA ASP A 114 1.44 7.18 26.92
C ASP A 114 1.34 5.96 27.86
N ASP A 115 2.29 5.02 27.82
CA ASP A 115 2.35 3.81 28.66
C ASP A 115 3.46 3.86 29.75
N ASP A 116 4.08 5.02 29.99
CA ASP A 116 5.16 5.20 30.99
C ASP A 116 4.63 5.65 32.38
N ASP A 117 3.51 5.08 32.84
CA ASP A 117 3.08 5.11 34.26
C ASP A 117 2.48 3.74 34.67
N ASP A 118 3.27 2.66 34.60
CA ASP A 118 3.40 1.63 35.65
C ASP A 118 4.28 0.43 35.23
N ASP A 119 5.43 0.32 35.89
CA ASP A 119 6.21 -0.87 36.29
C ASP A 119 6.69 -1.96 35.27
N THR A 120 8.02 -1.93 35.07
CA THR A 120 9.00 -2.93 34.56
C THR A 120 8.84 -4.45 34.96
N PRO A 121 9.64 -5.40 34.39
CA PRO A 121 9.35 -6.44 33.37
C PRO A 121 9.18 -7.91 33.92
N PRO A 122 8.93 -8.93 33.06
CA PRO A 122 9.89 -10.06 33.03
C PRO A 122 10.15 -10.72 31.66
N ALA A 123 11.32 -11.35 31.58
CA ALA A 123 11.97 -12.11 30.51
C ALA A 123 11.10 -13.23 29.88
N THR A 124 11.41 -13.85 28.74
CA THR A 124 12.57 -14.73 28.44
C THR A 124 12.28 -15.35 27.04
N ASN A 125 13.20 -15.45 26.07
CA ASN A 125 13.99 -16.66 25.80
C ASN A 125 14.85 -16.47 24.52
N LYS A 126 16.17 -16.31 24.67
CA LYS A 126 17.15 -16.75 23.65
C LYS A 126 17.71 -18.08 24.16
N PRO A 127 17.87 -19.12 23.31
CA PRO A 127 18.44 -20.38 23.76
C PRO A 127 19.91 -20.16 24.11
N HIS A 128 20.25 -20.40 25.39
CA HIS A 128 21.64 -20.53 25.81
C HIS A 128 22.04 -21.99 25.57
N ASP A 129 22.95 -22.17 24.62
CA ASP A 129 23.63 -23.41 24.31
C ASP A 129 24.68 -23.68 25.41
N ASN A 130 24.52 -24.77 26.16
CA ASN A 130 25.63 -25.44 26.86
C ASN A 130 25.28 -26.89 27.24
N ASN A 131 25.69 -27.78 26.35
CA ASN A 131 25.87 -29.22 26.51
C ASN A 131 26.54 -29.63 27.86
N PRO A 132 26.05 -30.68 28.56
CA PRO A 132 26.68 -31.18 29.78
C PRO A 132 27.58 -32.39 29.50
N THR A 133 28.89 -32.21 29.39
CA THR A 133 29.93 -33.26 29.56
C THR A 133 31.26 -32.49 29.72
N GLN A 134 32.10 -32.64 30.74
CA GLN A 134 32.65 -33.86 31.31
C GLN A 134 33.44 -33.50 32.59
N ALA A 135 33.38 -34.36 33.60
CA ALA A 135 34.21 -34.31 34.78
C ALA A 135 35.66 -34.71 34.47
N ASP A 136 36.64 -34.05 35.10
CA ASP A 136 37.81 -34.72 35.68
C ASP A 136 38.49 -33.84 36.76
N PRO A 137 38.90 -34.37 37.92
CA PRO A 137 39.44 -33.63 39.05
C PRO A 137 40.96 -33.83 39.22
N ALA A 138 41.79 -32.80 39.01
CA ALA A 138 43.13 -32.72 39.59
C ALA A 138 43.82 -31.38 39.26
N GLN A 139 44.72 -30.95 40.17
CA GLN A 139 45.68 -29.84 40.11
C GLN A 139 45.11 -28.49 40.57
N GLN A 140 45.28 -27.98 41.80
CA GLN A 140 46.32 -28.11 42.83
C GLN A 140 47.77 -27.89 42.35
N ALA A 141 48.45 -26.95 43.05
CA ALA A 141 49.79 -26.37 42.82
C ALA A 141 49.82 -25.28 41.73
N ALA A 142 50.37 -24.09 41.91
CA ALA A 142 51.26 -23.50 42.93
C ALA A 142 50.99 -21.97 42.94
N SER A 143 51.03 -21.30 44.10
CA SER A 143 52.17 -20.45 44.55
C SER A 143 52.62 -19.42 43.51
#